data_AF-A0A2S9FTS5-F1
#
_entry.id   AF-A0A2S9FTS5-F1
#
_cell.length_a   1.000
_cell.length_b   1.000
_cell.length_c   1.000
_cell.angle_alpha   90.00
_cell.angle_beta   90.00
_cell.angle_gamma   90.00
#
_symmetry.space_group_name_H-M   'P 1'
#
loop_
_entity.id
_entity.type
_entity.pdbx_description
1 polymer ?
#
loop_
_entity_poly.entity_id
_entity_poly.type
_entity_poly.pdbx_seq_one_letter_code
_entity_poly.pdbx_strand_id
1 'polypeptide(L)' 'LGIMTLIGVVAVFTGATAVGAALVFAGVGSMLAAAVVLLAAAPDKARAAVTQGVLPLAAIVLLVVGLAL' A
#
# COMPACT_ATOMS: atom_id res chain seq x y z
N LEU A 1 4.81 9.16 2.33
CA LEU A 1 4.50 7.74 2.02
C LEU A 1 4.34 7.50 0.51
N GLY A 2 3.56 8.28 -0.24
CA GLY A 2 3.40 8.08 -1.68
C GLY A 2 4.70 8.06 -2.50
N ILE A 3 5.69 8.90 -2.15
CA ILE A 3 6.99 8.95 -2.87
C ILE A 3 7.76 7.63 -2.76
N MET A 4 7.83 7.02 -1.57
CA MET A 4 8.53 5.74 -1.38
C MET A 4 7.82 4.59 -2.11
N THR A 5 6.48 4.58 -2.14
CA THR A 5 5.73 3.65 -2.99
C THR A 5 6.07 3.82 -4.46
N LEU A 6 6.14 5.07 -4.95
CA LEU A 6 6.43 5.38 -6.35
C LEU A 6 7.85 4.94 -6.75
N ILE A 7 8.85 5.19 -5.88
CA ILE A 7 10.21 4.69 -6.06
C ILE A 7 10.23 3.16 -6.06
N GLY A 8 9.48 2.52 -5.17
CA GLY A 8 9.35 1.07 -5.12
C GLY A 8 8.80 0.48 -6.41
N VAL A 9 7.74 1.09 -6.96
CA VAL A 9 7.15 0.69 -8.26
C VAL A 9 8.19 0.80 -9.37
N VAL A 10 8.91 1.92 -9.46
CA VAL A 10 9.98 2.09 -10.47
C VAL A 10 11.07 1.04 -10.31
N ALA A 11 11.50 0.76 -9.08
CA ALA A 11 12.51 -0.24 -8.79
C ALA A 11 12.10 -1.66 -9.20
N VAL A 12 10.82 -2.03 -9.04
CA VAL A 12 10.28 -3.30 -9.57
C VAL A 12 10.41 -3.35 -11.09
N PHE A 13 10.04 -2.27 -11.79
CA PHE A 13 10.14 -2.21 -13.26
C PHE A 13 11.57 -2.21 -13.80
N THR A 14 12.55 -1.74 -13.01
CA THR A 14 13.97 -1.76 -13.41
C THR A 14 14.69 -3.06 -13.01
N GLY A 15 13.97 -4.08 -12.54
CA GLY A 15 14.54 -5.38 -12.17
C GLY A 15 15.12 -5.46 -10.75
N ALA A 16 15.01 -4.39 -9.96
CA ALA A 16 15.40 -4.37 -8.54
C ALA A 16 14.23 -4.85 -7.65
N THR A 17 13.66 -6.00 -7.99
CA THR A 17 12.35 -6.47 -7.51
C THR A 17 12.27 -6.57 -5.99
N ALA A 18 13.31 -7.03 -5.30
CA ALA A 18 13.32 -7.15 -3.85
C ALA A 18 13.24 -5.78 -3.15
N VAL A 19 14.06 -4.82 -3.57
CA VAL A 19 14.06 -3.45 -3.04
C VAL A 19 12.75 -2.75 -3.39
N GLY A 20 12.29 -2.92 -4.62
CA GLY A 20 11.02 -2.35 -5.10
C GLY A 20 9.82 -2.85 -4.31
N ALA A 21 9.71 -4.17 -4.13
CA ALA A 21 8.65 -4.77 -3.33
C ALA A 21 8.67 -4.30 -1.88
N ALA A 22 9.85 -4.23 -1.25
CA ALA A 22 9.97 -3.74 0.13
C ALA A 22 9.48 -2.30 0.28
N LEU A 23 9.85 -1.41 -0.65
CA LEU A 23 9.41 -0.01 -0.65
C LEU A 23 7.90 0.13 -0.90
N VAL A 24 7.33 -0.67 -1.82
CA VAL A 24 5.88 -0.66 -2.06
C VAL A 24 5.13 -1.19 -0.84
N PHE A 25 5.56 -2.29 -0.21
CA PHE A 25 4.90 -2.81 1.01
C PHE A 25 5.00 -1.84 2.19
N ALA A 26 6.17 -1.24 2.44
CA ALA A 26 6.34 -0.25 3.50
C ALA A 26 5.46 0.98 3.25
N GLY A 27 5.44 1.44 1.98
CA GLY A 27 4.60 2.51 1.49
C GLY A 27 3.11 2.25 1.72
N VAL A 28 2.60 1.22 1.06
CA VAL A 28 1.16 0.94 1.01
C VAL A 28 0.64 0.37 2.33
N GLY A 29 1.42 -0.44 3.03
CA GLY A 29 1.08 -1.03 4.33
C GLY A 29 0.87 0.02 5.42
N SER A 30 1.70 1.07 5.48
CA SER A 30 1.50 2.15 6.44
C SER A 30 0.24 2.98 6.14
N MET A 31 -0.14 3.10 4.86
CA MET A 31 -1.36 3.77 4.40
C MET A 31 -2.61 2.99 4.82
N LEU A 32 -2.55 1.65 4.69
CA LEU A 32 -3.60 0.75 5.17
C LEU A 32 -3.71 0.80 6.69
N ALA A 33 -2.60 0.80 7.43
CA ALA A 33 -2.60 0.94 8.88
C ALA A 33 -3.24 2.27 9.33
N ALA A 34 -2.93 3.37 8.65
CA ALA A 34 -3.56 4.66 8.92
C ALA A 34 -5.08 4.64 8.65
N ALA A 35 -5.53 3.95 7.60
CA ALA A 35 -6.96 3.76 7.32
C ALA A 35 -7.65 2.94 8.43
N VAL A 36 -7.00 1.90 8.95
CA VAL A 36 -7.51 1.10 10.10
C VAL A 36 -7.62 1.97 11.35
N VAL A 37 -6.58 2.76 11.65
CA VAL A 37 -6.61 3.70 12.79
C VAL A 37 -7.72 4.73 12.63
N LEU A 38 -7.90 5.31 11.43
CA LEU A 38 -8.95 6.27 11.16
C LEU A 38 -10.35 5.66 11.34
N LEU A 39 -10.55 4.43 10.86
CA LEU A 39 -11.82 3.72 11.02
C LEU A 39 -12.13 3.43 12.50
N ALA A 40 -11.11 3.06 13.28
CA ALA A 40 -11.26 2.75 14.71
C ALA A 40 -11.44 4.01 15.57
N ALA A 41 -10.72 5.09 15.27
CA ALA A 41 -10.69 6.30 16.08
C ALA A 41 -11.79 7.32 15.72
N ALA A 42 -12.25 7.32 14.47
CA ALA A 42 -13.25 8.24 13.96
C ALA A 42 -14.29 7.49 13.11
N PRO A 43 -15.20 6.72 13.74
CA PRO A 43 -16.21 5.94 13.03
C PRO A 43 -17.18 6.84 12.22
N ASP A 44 -17.32 8.12 12.59
CA ASP A 44 -18.00 9.15 11.78
C ASP A 44 -17.36 9.35 10.39
N LYS A 45 -16.08 8.97 10.24
CA LYS A 45 -15.30 9.04 9.00
C LYS A 45 -15.07 7.68 8.36
N ALA A 46 -15.82 6.65 8.75
CA ALA A 46 -15.66 5.28 8.25
C ALA A 46 -15.67 5.20 6.72
N ARG A 47 -16.55 5.94 6.04
CA ARG A 47 -16.60 5.96 4.57
C ARG A 47 -15.29 6.47 3.96
N ALA A 48 -14.71 7.51 4.54
CA ALA A 48 -13.43 8.05 4.08
C ALA A 48 -12.29 7.04 4.33
N ALA A 49 -12.25 6.43 5.51
CA ALA A 49 -11.27 5.40 5.85
C ALA A 49 -11.32 4.19 4.90
N VAL A 50 -12.52 3.68 4.61
CA VAL A 50 -12.70 2.56 3.67
C VAL A 50 -12.26 2.95 2.27
N THR A 51 -12.70 4.10 1.76
CA THR A 51 -12.32 4.56 0.41
C THR A 51 -10.81 4.77 0.29
N GLN A 52 -10.18 5.26 1.36
CA GLN A 52 -8.72 5.46 1.43
C GLN A 52 -7.94 4.14 1.59
N GLY A 53 -8.50 3.11 2.24
CA GLY A 53 -7.84 1.83 2.50
C GLY A 53 -7.98 0.79 1.39
N VAL A 54 -9.03 0.87 0.55
CA VAL A 54 -9.27 -0.09 -0.55
C VAL A 54 -8.16 -0.09 -1.59
N LEU A 55 -7.72 1.09 -2.03
CA LEU A 55 -6.63 1.20 -3.00
C LEU A 55 -5.32 0.60 -2.46
N PRO A 56 -4.89 0.91 -1.22
CA PRO A 56 -3.77 0.23 -0.59
C PRO A 56 -3.89 -1.29 -0.51
N LEU A 57 -5.06 -1.80 -0.13
CA LEU A 57 -5.29 -3.23 -0.03
C LEU A 57 -5.14 -3.92 -1.39
N ALA A 58 -5.73 -3.34 -2.45
CA ALA A 58 -5.62 -3.86 -3.81
C ALA A 58 -4.15 -3.89 -4.29
N ALA A 59 -3.38 -2.83 -4.02
CA ALA A 59 -1.97 -2.78 -4.39
C ALA A 59 -1.12 -3.86 -3.68
N ILE A 60 -1.38 -4.13 -2.39
CA ILE A 60 -0.73 -5.23 -1.66
C ILE A 60 -1.05 -6.57 -2.31
N VAL A 61 -2.34 -6.85 -2.57
CA VAL A 61 -2.77 -8.11 -3.17
C VAL A 61 -2.13 -8.32 -4.55
N LEU A 62 -2.18 -7.31 -5.42
CA LEU A 62 -1.61 -7.38 -6.76
C LEU A 62 -0.10 -7.59 -6.73
N LEU A 63 0.62 -6.91 -5.82
CA LEU A 63 2.06 -7.11 -5.68
C LEU A 63 2.40 -8.51 -5.18
N VAL A 64 1.66 -9.04 -4.20
CA VAL A 64 1.85 -10.42 -3.72
C VAL A 64 1.62 -11.43 -4.84
N VAL A 65 0.53 -11.27 -5.60
CA VAL A 65 0.23 -12.14 -6.75
C VAL A 65 1.34 -12.06 -7.80
N GLY A 66 1.79 -10.85 -8.15
CA GLY A 66 2.86 -10.67 -9.12
C GLY A 66 4.24 -11.17 -8.67
N LEU A 67 4.48 -11.32 -7.37
CA LEU A 67 5.71 -11.92 -6.81
C LEU A 67 5.61 -13.44 -6.65
N ALA A 68 4.41 -13.98 -6.57
CA ALA A 68 4.15 -15.42 -6.38
C ALA A 68 4.02 -16.19 -7.69
N LEU A 69 3.72 -15.49 -8.79
CA LEU A 69 3.69 -16.01 -10.17
C LEU A 69 5.05 -15.86 -10.84
#